data_AF-A0A7S7AIG9-F1
#
_entry.id   AF-A0A7S7AIG9-F1
#
_cell.length_a   1.000
_cell.length_b   1.000
_cell.length_c   1.000
_cell.angle_alpha   90.00
_cell.angle_beta   90.00
_cell.angle_gamma   90.00
#
_symmetry.space_group_name_H-M   'P 1'
#
loop_
_entity.id
_entity.type
_entity.pdbx_description
1 polymer ?
#
loop_
_entity_poly.entity_id
_entity_poly.type
_entity_poly.pdbx_seq_one_letter_code
_entity_poly.pdbx_strand_id
1 'polypeptide(L)'
;MSTGHVEYASLNGTHIFKLIGEVRAQSCISLDKLLARIEQQKNVIGAIVDLTQTTFIDSTVLGVLAKLGLKLKQIHHIQAVMLSTNPDITTLANSMGLGQVFVILNYCGDPNVCTQALLDDNVNHSTMLTTVLDAHKTLMKLNENNQNMFEPLVKQLEKQQDDMECVSQSVPQHNA
;
A
#
# COMPACT_ATOMS: atom_id res chain seq x y z
N MET A 1 -19.36 14.25 2.80
CA MET A 1 -18.16 13.59 3.34
C MET A 1 -17.46 12.94 2.17
N SER A 2 -16.44 13.59 1.62
CA SER A 2 -15.71 13.09 0.45
C SER A 2 -14.86 11.89 0.86
N THR A 3 -15.03 10.78 0.16
CA THR A 3 -14.13 9.62 0.21
C THR A 3 -12.72 10.06 -0.14
N GLY A 4 -11.70 9.58 0.58
CA GLY A 4 -10.32 9.86 0.23
C GLY A 4 -9.91 9.18 -1.07
N HIS A 5 -8.82 9.65 -1.66
CA HIS A 5 -8.29 9.12 -2.92
C HIS A 5 -6.76 9.16 -2.94
N VAL A 6 -6.19 8.45 -3.89
CA VAL A 6 -4.75 8.41 -4.14
C VAL A 6 -4.47 9.11 -5.46
N GLU A 7 -3.48 9.98 -5.47
CA GLU A 7 -2.95 10.61 -6.68
C GLU A 7 -1.51 10.18 -6.92
N TYR A 8 -1.09 10.24 -8.18
CA TYR A 8 0.23 9.82 -8.61
C TYR A 8 0.83 10.81 -9.60
N ALA A 9 2.14 10.97 -9.52
CA ALA A 9 2.95 11.61 -10.56
C ALA A 9 4.28 10.87 -10.72
N SER A 10 4.89 11.00 -11.89
CA SER A 10 6.27 10.56 -12.12
C SER A 10 7.03 11.60 -12.91
N LEU A 11 8.25 11.89 -12.47
CA LEU A 11 9.17 12.81 -13.14
C LEU A 11 10.58 12.23 -13.09
N ASN A 12 11.19 12.00 -14.26
CA ASN A 12 12.58 11.55 -14.39
C ASN A 12 12.95 10.34 -13.51
N GLY A 13 12.04 9.37 -13.35
CA GLY A 13 12.26 8.18 -12.51
C GLY A 13 12.02 8.39 -11.01
N THR A 14 11.63 9.59 -10.58
CA THR A 14 11.06 9.83 -9.25
C THR A 14 9.55 9.68 -9.29
N HIS A 15 9.01 8.85 -8.40
CA HIS A 15 7.59 8.57 -8.28
C HIS A 15 7.01 9.28 -7.05
N ILE A 16 5.86 9.92 -7.19
CA ILE A 16 5.19 10.65 -6.12
C ILE A 16 3.80 10.07 -5.96
N PHE A 17 3.46 9.66 -4.75
CA PHE A 17 2.15 9.15 -4.36
C PHE A 17 1.57 10.11 -3.34
N LYS A 18 0.40 10.67 -3.59
CA LYS A 18 -0.26 11.60 -2.67
C LYS A 18 -1.57 11.02 -2.19
N LEU A 19 -1.72 10.87 -0.88
CA LEU A 19 -2.91 10.32 -0.24
C LEU A 19 -3.69 11.47 0.41
N ILE A 20 -4.94 11.63 0.01
CA ILE A 20 -5.77 12.76 0.41
C ILE A 20 -7.04 12.24 1.08
N GLY A 21 -7.39 12.79 2.25
CA GLY A 21 -8.59 12.45 3.01
C GLY A 21 -8.51 11.08 3.70
N GLU A 22 -9.64 10.37 3.76
CA GLU A 22 -9.73 9.03 4.35
C GLU A 22 -9.40 7.94 3.33
N VAL A 23 -8.19 7.38 3.41
CA VAL A 23 -7.76 6.32 2.51
C VAL A 23 -7.87 4.97 3.21
N ARG A 24 -8.60 4.04 2.60
CA ARG A 24 -8.87 2.69 3.12
C ARG A 24 -8.49 1.63 2.08
N ALA A 25 -8.55 0.36 2.47
CA ALA A 25 -8.23 -0.80 1.63
C ALA A 25 -8.85 -0.79 0.22
N GLN A 26 -10.03 -0.18 0.02
CA GLN A 26 -10.67 -0.09 -1.30
C GLN A 26 -9.83 0.70 -2.31
N SER A 27 -9.19 1.79 -1.88
CA SER A 27 -8.32 2.63 -2.72
C SER A 27 -6.92 2.02 -2.94
N CYS A 28 -6.61 0.91 -2.28
CA CYS A 28 -5.27 0.29 -2.32
C CYS A 28 -5.02 -0.59 -3.54
N ILE A 29 -6.05 -1.07 -4.24
CA ILE A 29 -5.84 -2.01 -5.36
C ILE A 29 -5.16 -1.30 -6.53
N SER A 30 -5.61 -0.09 -6.87
CA SER A 30 -4.98 0.72 -7.90
C SER A 30 -3.56 1.12 -7.49
N LEU A 31 -3.33 1.38 -6.21
CA LEU A 31 -2.00 1.63 -5.65
C LEU A 31 -1.09 0.39 -5.78
N ASP A 32 -1.50 -0.79 -5.30
CA ASP A 32 -0.69 -2.01 -5.36
C ASP A 32 -0.34 -2.41 -6.80
N LYS A 33 -1.28 -2.30 -7.74
CA LYS A 33 -1.03 -2.52 -9.18
C LYS A 33 -0.03 -1.52 -9.76
N LEU A 34 -0.05 -0.28 -9.30
CA LEU A 34 0.90 0.75 -9.72
C LEU A 34 2.29 0.46 -9.14
N LEU A 35 2.37 0.08 -7.87
CA LEU A 35 3.61 -0.33 -7.22
C LEU A 35 4.25 -1.51 -7.95
N ALA A 36 3.48 -2.56 -8.26
CA ALA A 36 3.96 -3.71 -9.01
C ALA A 36 4.51 -3.32 -10.40
N ARG A 37 3.95 -2.29 -11.05
CA ARG A 37 4.47 -1.75 -12.32
C ARG A 37 5.79 -1.00 -12.13
N ILE A 38 5.91 -0.21 -11.06
CA ILE A 38 7.13 0.55 -10.75
C ILE A 38 8.28 -0.38 -10.39
N GLU A 39 8.00 -1.50 -9.69
CA GLU A 39 8.99 -2.54 -9.39
C GLU A 39 9.67 -3.14 -10.63
N GLN A 40 9.00 -3.11 -11.80
CA GLN A 40 9.55 -3.66 -13.04
C GLN A 40 10.36 -2.61 -13.85
N GLN A 41 10.38 -1.34 -13.41
CA GLN A 41 11.08 -0.27 -14.11
C GLN A 41 12.56 -0.24 -13.74
N LYS A 42 13.43 -0.15 -14.74
CA LYS A 42 14.89 -0.12 -14.53
C LYS A 42 15.42 1.24 -14.11
N ASN A 43 14.65 2.30 -14.34
CA ASN A 43 15.05 3.70 -14.20
C ASN A 43 14.40 4.39 -13.00
N VAL A 44 14.04 3.65 -11.97
CA VAL A 44 13.56 4.23 -10.71
C VAL A 44 14.74 4.87 -9.97
N ILE A 45 14.58 6.15 -9.64
CA ILE A 45 15.58 6.98 -8.93
C ILE A 45 15.10 7.36 -7.52
N GLY A 46 13.79 7.40 -7.29
CA GLY A 46 13.24 7.76 -6.00
C GLY A 46 11.75 7.52 -5.88
N ALA A 47 11.25 7.47 -4.65
CA ALA A 47 9.82 7.59 -4.38
C ALA A 47 9.54 8.49 -3.18
N ILE A 48 8.44 9.24 -3.28
CA ILE A 48 7.90 10.09 -2.24
C ILE A 48 6.44 9.69 -2.00
N VAL A 49 6.10 9.44 -0.74
CA VAL A 49 4.72 9.22 -0.29
C VAL A 49 4.30 10.42 0.52
N ASP A 50 3.40 11.23 -0.02
CA ASP A 50 2.85 12.43 0.61
C ASP A 50 1.53 12.11 1.33
N LEU A 51 1.58 12.14 2.66
CA LEU A 51 0.44 11.96 3.56
C LEU A 51 0.00 13.27 4.21
N THR A 52 0.49 14.42 3.74
CA THR A 52 0.26 15.73 4.39
C THR A 52 -1.20 16.16 4.40
N GLN A 53 -2.02 15.60 3.50
CA GLN A 53 -3.48 15.81 3.43
C GLN A 53 -4.28 14.54 3.79
N THR A 54 -3.62 13.51 4.33
CA THR A 54 -4.29 12.30 4.80
C THR A 54 -4.91 12.56 6.18
N THR A 55 -6.20 12.25 6.32
CA THR A 55 -6.95 12.38 7.58
C THR A 55 -7.14 11.04 8.28
N PHE A 56 -7.15 9.94 7.52
CA PHE A 56 -7.23 8.57 8.04
C PHE A 56 -6.51 7.61 7.10
N ILE A 57 -5.80 6.64 7.67
CA ILE A 57 -5.13 5.56 6.93
C ILE A 57 -5.25 4.26 7.74
N ASP A 58 -5.59 3.16 7.07
CA ASP A 58 -5.66 1.84 7.72
C ASP A 58 -4.35 1.05 7.58
N SER A 59 -4.28 -0.10 8.28
CA SER A 59 -3.12 -1.00 8.22
C SER A 59 -2.89 -1.59 6.82
N THR A 60 -3.93 -1.72 6.00
CA THR A 60 -3.80 -2.26 4.64
C THR A 60 -3.05 -1.27 3.76
N VAL A 61 -3.42 0.01 3.78
CA VAL A 61 -2.69 1.05 3.04
C VAL A 61 -1.25 1.13 3.51
N LEU A 62 -1.00 1.13 4.83
CA LEU A 62 0.35 1.16 5.38
C LEU A 62 1.19 -0.05 4.97
N GLY A 63 0.59 -1.25 4.88
CA GLY A 63 1.27 -2.45 4.40
C GLY A 63 1.63 -2.38 2.92
N VAL A 64 0.74 -1.85 2.08
CA VAL A 64 1.03 -1.59 0.65
C VAL A 64 2.17 -0.57 0.50
N LEU A 65 2.17 0.51 1.30
CA LEU A 65 3.28 1.47 1.31
C LEU A 65 4.59 0.84 1.81
N ALA A 66 4.53 0.01 2.85
CA ALA A 66 5.68 -0.73 3.35
C ALA A 66 6.29 -1.64 2.27
N LYS A 67 5.45 -2.27 1.44
CA LYS A 67 5.88 -3.09 0.31
C LYS A 67 6.69 -2.27 -0.69
N LEU A 68 6.22 -1.08 -1.06
CA LEU A 68 6.99 -0.14 -1.90
C LEU A 68 8.35 0.17 -1.28
N GLY A 69 8.37 0.59 0.00
CA GLY A 69 9.60 0.98 0.68
C GLY A 69 10.62 -0.16 0.75
N LEU A 70 10.18 -1.37 1.09
CA LEU A 70 11.03 -2.56 1.10
C LEU A 70 11.63 -2.85 -0.28
N LYS A 71 10.80 -2.81 -1.31
CA LYS A 71 11.22 -3.15 -2.68
C LYS A 71 12.22 -2.17 -3.24
N LEU A 72 11.98 -0.87 -3.07
CA LEU A 72 12.95 0.16 -3.47
C LEU A 72 14.28 0.02 -2.75
N LYS A 73 14.23 -0.28 -1.45
CA LYS A 73 15.44 -0.49 -0.64
C LYS A 73 16.21 -1.74 -1.06
N GLN A 74 15.53 -2.84 -1.35
CA GLN A 74 16.14 -4.13 -1.69
C GLN A 74 16.65 -4.20 -3.15
N ILE A 75 15.86 -3.72 -4.10
CA ILE A 75 16.16 -3.87 -5.54
C ILE A 75 17.01 -2.72 -6.04
N HIS A 76 16.64 -1.48 -5.68
CA HIS A 76 17.25 -0.28 -6.23
C HIS A 76 18.22 0.40 -5.26
N HIS A 77 18.36 -0.09 -4.02
CA HIS A 77 19.15 0.55 -2.96
C HIS A 77 18.71 2.00 -2.67
N ILE A 78 17.43 2.29 -2.92
CA ILE A 78 16.82 3.60 -2.73
C ILE A 78 16.00 3.56 -1.45
N GLN A 79 16.23 4.52 -0.56
CA GLN A 79 15.34 4.74 0.57
C GLN A 79 14.29 5.77 0.18
N ALA A 80 13.02 5.36 0.20
CA ALA A 80 11.90 6.25 -0.11
C ALA A 80 11.66 7.28 1.00
N VAL A 81 11.01 8.38 0.66
CA VAL A 81 10.64 9.44 1.61
C VAL A 81 9.15 9.40 1.87
N MET A 82 8.74 9.56 3.13
CA MET A 82 7.34 9.73 3.53
C MET A 82 7.17 11.10 4.15
N LEU A 83 6.29 11.92 3.60
CA LEU A 83 5.94 13.22 4.14
C LEU A 83 4.68 13.07 4.98
N SER A 84 4.74 13.41 6.28
CA SER A 84 3.58 13.34 7.16
C SER A 84 3.62 14.49 8.16
N THR A 85 2.62 15.37 8.07
CA THR A 85 2.43 16.54 8.95
C THR A 85 1.40 16.30 10.04
N ASN A 86 0.59 15.24 9.91
CA ASN A 86 -0.37 14.83 10.92
C ASN A 86 0.33 13.92 11.97
N PRO A 87 0.43 14.33 13.25
CA PRO A 87 1.16 13.58 14.26
C PRO A 87 0.55 12.19 14.55
N ASP A 88 -0.76 12.03 14.40
CA ASP A 88 -1.44 10.75 14.61
C ASP A 88 -1.06 9.74 13.52
N ILE A 89 -1.07 10.21 12.27
CA ILE A 89 -0.63 9.42 11.10
C ILE A 89 0.86 9.09 11.19
N THR A 90 1.70 10.05 11.60
CA THR A 90 3.14 9.84 11.81
C THR A 90 3.38 8.81 12.91
N THR A 91 2.65 8.87 14.02
CA THR A 91 2.76 7.91 15.12
C THR A 91 2.34 6.51 14.66
N LEU A 92 1.24 6.41 13.92
CA LEU A 92 0.75 5.15 13.36
C LEU A 92 1.75 4.53 12.36
N ALA A 93 2.31 5.32 11.45
CA ALA A 93 3.32 4.84 10.51
C ALA A 93 4.57 4.31 11.23
N ASN A 94 5.03 5.02 12.26
CA ASN A 94 6.16 4.59 13.08
C ASN A 94 5.86 3.32 13.88
N SER A 95 4.69 3.21 14.50
CA SER A 95 4.31 2.01 15.27
C SER A 95 4.20 0.76 14.40
N MET A 96 3.80 0.94 13.14
CA MET A 96 3.78 -0.12 12.12
C MET A 96 5.16 -0.41 11.52
N GLY A 97 6.20 0.31 11.91
CA GLY A 97 7.59 0.05 11.51
C GLY A 97 8.01 0.69 10.18
N LEU A 98 7.23 1.61 9.60
CA LEU A 98 7.54 2.19 8.29
C LEU A 98 8.83 3.02 8.29
N GLY A 99 9.27 3.53 9.45
CA GLY A 99 10.56 4.22 9.59
C GLY A 99 11.79 3.35 9.24
N GLN A 100 11.63 2.03 9.15
CA GLN A 100 12.72 1.13 8.71
C GLN A 100 12.95 1.15 7.19
N VAL A 101 11.93 1.57 6.43
CA VAL A 101 11.90 1.51 4.96
C VAL A 101 11.64 2.87 4.31
N PHE A 102 11.17 3.84 5.08
CA PHE A 102 11.04 5.24 4.70
C PHE A 102 11.87 6.15 5.59
N VAL A 103 12.39 7.23 5.01
CA VAL A 103 12.74 8.43 5.80
C VAL A 103 11.45 9.24 5.98
N ILE A 104 10.97 9.34 7.21
CA ILE A 104 9.74 10.10 7.53
C ILE A 104 10.11 11.54 7.86
N LEU A 105 9.54 12.49 7.12
CA LEU A 105 9.78 13.92 7.28
C LEU A 105 8.47 14.64 7.61
N ASN A 106 8.51 15.51 8.63
CA ASN A 106 7.48 16.50 8.85
C ASN A 106 7.76 17.72 8.00
N TYR A 107 7.46 17.59 6.70
CA TYR A 107 7.65 18.65 5.72
C TYR A 107 6.45 18.73 4.81
N CYS A 108 5.89 19.93 4.68
CA CYS A 108 4.89 20.26 3.68
C CYS A 108 5.60 21.09 2.60
N GLY A 109 5.82 20.48 1.44
CA GLY A 109 6.41 21.16 0.29
C GLY A 109 5.45 22.14 -0.38
N ASP A 110 5.90 22.75 -1.47
CA ASP A 110 5.06 23.61 -2.30
C ASP A 110 3.89 22.78 -2.89
N PRO A 111 2.63 23.19 -2.71
CA PRO A 111 1.45 22.43 -3.14
C PRO A 111 1.35 22.21 -4.67
N ASN A 112 2.22 22.82 -5.47
CA ASN A 112 2.15 22.85 -6.93
C ASN A 112 2.69 21.61 -7.68
N VAL A 113 2.79 20.44 -7.02
CA VAL A 113 3.11 19.20 -7.74
C VAL A 113 1.88 18.73 -8.52
N CYS A 114 1.99 18.63 -9.85
CA CYS A 114 0.91 18.15 -10.72
C CYS A 114 0.75 16.63 -10.61
N THR A 115 -0.08 16.18 -9.67
CA THR A 115 -0.51 14.78 -9.51
C THR A 115 -1.83 14.50 -10.24
N GLN A 116 -2.07 13.24 -10.61
CA GLN A 116 -3.33 12.79 -11.20
C GLN A 116 -3.96 11.71 -10.31
N ALA A 117 -5.26 11.80 -10.08
CA ALA A 117 -5.99 10.78 -9.32
C ALA A 117 -5.87 9.40 -9.99
N LEU A 118 -5.58 8.38 -9.17
CA LEU A 118 -5.71 7.00 -9.57
C LEU A 118 -7.19 6.66 -9.67
N LEU A 119 -7.60 6.09 -10.81
CA LEU A 119 -8.96 5.60 -10.97
C LEU A 119 -9.12 4.34 -10.12
N ASP A 120 -10.21 4.29 -9.35
CA ASP A 120 -10.61 3.07 -8.67
C ASP A 120 -11.05 2.04 -9.73
N ASP A 121 -10.31 0.94 -9.83
CA ASP A 121 -10.72 -0.18 -10.68
C ASP A 121 -11.95 -0.87 -10.07
N ASN A 122 -12.75 -1.56 -10.88
CA ASN A 122 -13.82 -2.44 -10.38
C ASN A 122 -13.22 -3.53 -9.49
N VAL A 123 -13.25 -3.31 -8.18
CA VAL A 123 -12.68 -4.18 -7.15
C VAL A 123 -13.57 -5.42 -7.00
N ASN A 124 -13.00 -6.60 -7.25
CA ASN A 124 -13.64 -7.86 -6.86
C ASN A 124 -13.09 -8.36 -5.50
N HIS A 125 -13.89 -9.19 -4.82
CA HIS A 125 -13.59 -9.66 -3.46
C HIS A 125 -12.25 -10.41 -3.37
N SER A 126 -11.92 -11.22 -4.37
CA SER A 126 -10.67 -11.99 -4.42
C SER A 126 -9.44 -11.05 -4.48
N THR A 127 -9.45 -10.04 -5.34
CA THR A 127 -8.35 -9.07 -5.46
C THR A 127 -8.15 -8.28 -4.18
N MET A 128 -9.26 -7.89 -3.53
CA MET A 128 -9.20 -7.22 -2.23
C MET A 128 -8.59 -8.11 -1.16
N LEU A 129 -9.02 -9.37 -1.05
CA LEU A 129 -8.49 -10.33 -0.08
C LEU A 129 -6.98 -10.54 -0.28
N THR A 130 -6.53 -10.74 -1.51
CA THR A 130 -5.10 -10.89 -1.83
C THR A 130 -4.31 -9.64 -1.45
N THR A 131 -4.82 -8.44 -1.75
CA THR A 131 -4.16 -7.17 -1.42
C THR A 131 -4.04 -6.99 0.09
N VAL A 132 -5.10 -7.28 0.84
CA VAL A 132 -5.11 -7.21 2.31
C VAL A 132 -4.11 -8.20 2.91
N LEU A 133 -4.10 -9.45 2.43
CA LEU A 133 -3.17 -10.48 2.90
C LEU A 133 -1.71 -10.09 2.66
N ASP A 134 -1.38 -9.64 1.46
CA ASP A 134 0.00 -9.26 1.11
C ASP A 134 0.47 -8.04 1.91
N ALA A 135 -0.40 -7.05 2.10
CA ALA A 135 -0.12 -5.89 2.93
C ALA A 135 0.22 -6.28 4.38
N HIS A 136 -0.60 -7.13 5.01
CA HIS A 136 -0.37 -7.55 6.40
C HIS A 136 0.86 -8.45 6.53
N LYS A 137 1.08 -9.40 5.61
CA LYS A 137 2.32 -10.19 5.56
C LYS A 137 3.55 -9.30 5.41
N THR A 138 3.44 -8.21 4.69
CA THR A 138 4.52 -7.23 4.55
C THR A 138 4.78 -6.51 5.88
N LEU A 139 3.74 -6.05 6.58
CA LEU A 139 3.91 -5.44 7.91
C LEU A 139 4.52 -6.41 8.92
N MET A 140 4.12 -7.68 8.90
CA MET A 140 4.66 -8.72 9.78
C MET A 140 6.18 -8.91 9.61
N LYS A 141 6.70 -8.76 8.39
CA LYS A 141 8.14 -8.82 8.10
C LYS A 141 8.93 -7.63 8.62
N LEU A 142 8.27 -6.52 8.96
CA LEU A 142 8.96 -5.33 9.45
C LEU A 142 9.39 -5.45 10.91
N ASN A 143 8.60 -6.07 11.77
CA ASN A 143 8.97 -6.25 13.18
C ASN A 143 8.14 -7.37 13.85
N GLU A 144 8.67 -7.91 14.94
CA GLU A 144 8.04 -9.01 15.70
C GLU A 144 6.69 -8.61 16.31
N ASN A 145 6.48 -7.35 16.67
CA ASN A 145 5.20 -6.89 17.20
C ASN A 145 4.09 -7.02 16.15
N ASN A 146 4.36 -6.60 14.90
CA ASN A 146 3.45 -6.77 13.78
C ASN A 146 3.22 -8.25 13.47
N GLN A 147 4.27 -9.09 13.52
CA GLN A 147 4.16 -10.55 13.35
C GLN A 147 3.14 -11.11 14.34
N ASN A 148 3.33 -10.87 15.64
CA ASN A 148 2.47 -11.40 16.70
C ASN A 148 1.03 -10.86 16.60
N MET A 149 0.88 -9.59 16.24
CA MET A 149 -0.44 -8.94 16.16
C MET A 149 -1.26 -9.42 14.95
N PHE A 150 -0.64 -9.59 13.79
CA PHE A 150 -1.35 -9.87 12.54
C PHE A 150 -1.38 -11.35 12.15
N GLU A 151 -0.53 -12.20 12.73
CA GLU A 151 -0.50 -13.64 12.42
C GLU A 151 -1.87 -14.34 12.56
N PRO A 152 -2.68 -14.11 13.61
CA PRO A 152 -4.00 -14.73 13.72
C PRO A 152 -4.95 -14.31 12.58
N LEU A 153 -4.91 -13.02 12.23
CA LEU A 153 -5.74 -12.46 11.15
C LEU A 153 -5.33 -13.05 9.79
N VAL A 154 -4.03 -13.09 9.50
CA VAL A 154 -3.52 -13.64 8.24
C VAL A 154 -3.90 -15.11 8.08
N LYS A 155 -3.74 -15.94 9.12
CA LYS A 155 -4.14 -17.35 9.07
C LYS A 155 -5.63 -17.54 8.76
N GLN A 156 -6.48 -16.68 9.34
CA GLN A 156 -7.92 -16.74 9.06
C GLN A 156 -8.24 -16.33 7.62
N LEU A 157 -7.59 -15.28 7.11
CA LEU A 157 -7.79 -14.80 5.74
C LEU A 157 -7.23 -15.80 4.69
N GLU A 158 -6.12 -16.47 4.98
CA GLU A 158 -5.56 -17.53 4.12
C GLU A 158 -6.53 -18.71 3.98
N LYS A 159 -7.13 -19.15 5.09
CA LYS A 159 -8.15 -20.21 5.06
C LYS A 159 -9.35 -19.82 4.19
N GLN A 160 -9.81 -18.58 4.28
CA GLN A 160 -10.90 -18.07 3.44
C GLN A 160 -10.52 -18.07 1.96
N GLN A 161 -9.27 -17.75 1.64
CA GLN A 161 -8.77 -17.79 0.26
C GLN A 161 -8.76 -19.22 -0.28
N ASP A 162 -8.26 -20.18 0.49
CA ASP A 162 -8.24 -21.60 0.13
C ASP A 162 -9.66 -22.17 -0.08
N ASP A 163 -10.61 -21.79 0.79
CA ASP A 163 -12.02 -22.18 0.68
C ASP A 163 -12.64 -21.64 -0.63
N MET A 164 -12.30 -20.41 -1.05
CA MET A 164 -12.76 -19.82 -2.32
C MET A 164 -12.14 -20.50 -3.56
N GLU A 165 -10.88 -20.90 -3.49
CA GLU A 165 -10.19 -21.63 -4.57
C GLU A 165 -10.73 -23.06 -4.73
N CYS A 166 -11.10 -23.72 -3.62
CA CYS A 166 -11.71 -25.05 -3.62
C CYS A 166 -13.14 -25.05 -4.22
N VAL A 167 -13.94 -24.02 -3.94
CA VAL A 167 -15.29 -23.86 -4.50
C VAL A 167 -15.28 -23.54 -6.00
N SER A 168 -14.26 -22.83 -6.48
CA SER A 168 -14.13 -22.51 -7.91
C SER A 168 -13.62 -23.69 -8.75
N GLN A 169 -12.89 -24.64 -8.15
CA GLN A 169 -12.44 -25.89 -8.81
C GLN A 169 -13.47 -27.02 -8.81
N SER A 170 -14.56 -26.90 -8.04
CA SER A 170 -15.58 -27.94 -7.88
C SER A 170 -16.83 -27.76 -8.76
N VAL A 171 -16.89 -26.73 -9.63
CA VAL A 171 -17.94 -26.62 -10.65
C VAL A 171 -17.64 -27.59 -11.79
N PRO A 172 -18.42 -28.67 -11.97
CA PRO A 172 -18.25 -29.51 -13.16
C PRO A 172 -18.68 -28.68 -14.37
N GLN A 173 -17.83 -28.63 -15.39
CA GLN A 173 -18.31 -28.36 -16.76
C GLN A 173 -19.33 -29.44 -17.09
N HIS A 174 -20.62 -29.16 -16.87
CA HIS A 174 -21.69 -29.98 -17.39
C HIS A 174 -21.99 -29.50 -18.81
N ASN A 175 -21.75 -30.42 -19.76
CA ASN A 175 -21.99 -30.31 -21.20
C ASN A 175 -23.33 -29.66 -21.56
N ALA A 176 -23.29 -28.83 -22.62
CA ALA A 176 -24.16 -28.95 -23.79
C ALA A 176 -23.45 -28.35 -25.01
#